data_AF-A0A920FW74-F1
#
_entry.id   AF-A0A920FW74-F1
#
_cell.length_a   1.000
_cell.length_b   1.000
_cell.length_c   1.000
_cell.angle_alpha   90.00
_cell.angle_beta   90.00
_cell.angle_gamma   90.00
#
_symmetry.space_group_name_H-M   'P 1'
#
loop_
_entity.id
_entity.type
_entity.pdbx_description
1 polymer ?
#
loop_
_entity_poly.entity_id
_entity_poly.type
_entity_poly.pdbx_seq_one_letter_code
_entity_poly.pdbx_strand_id
1 'polypeptide(L)' 'MISDIEIDSSTLLSVIGREEKSGKIYNFAHKNFYVITRYNRSRLYALAVYFLGEEIKNAKTKMERR' A
#
# COMPACT_ATOMS: atom_id res chain seq x y z
N MET A 1 -7.27 -5.30 -6.75
CA MET A 1 -6.97 -5.81 -5.40
C MET A 1 -8.30 -6.01 -4.70
N ILE A 2 -8.72 -7.26 -4.53
CA ILE A 2 -9.76 -7.61 -3.57
C ILE A 2 -8.97 -8.21 -2.42
N SER A 3 -8.92 -7.53 -1.28
CA SER A 3 -8.46 -8.15 -0.05
C SER A 3 -9.63 -8.93 0.51
N ASP A 4 -9.49 -10.25 0.69
CA ASP A 4 -10.50 -11.08 1.37
C ASP A 4 -10.57 -10.81 2.89
N ILE A 5 -10.06 -9.66 3.31
CA ILE A 5 -10.03 -9.21 4.70
C ILE A 5 -11.31 -8.44 4.93
N GLU A 6 -12.21 -9.01 5.72
CA GLU A 6 -13.39 -8.32 6.21
C GLU A 6 -12.95 -7.17 7.12
N ILE A 7 -13.38 -5.95 6.80
CA ILE A 7 -13.03 -4.74 7.54
C ILE A 7 -14.27 -4.30 8.31
N ASP A 8 -14.13 -4.19 9.63
CA ASP A 8 -15.20 -3.63 10.46
C ASP A 8 -15.52 -2.19 10.05
N SER A 9 -16.82 -1.87 10.00
CA SER A 9 -17.33 -0.57 9.56
C SER A 9 -16.82 0.63 10.36
N SER A 10 -16.40 0.42 11.62
CA SER A 10 -15.83 1.48 12.47
C SER A 10 -14.33 1.70 12.24
N THR A 11 -13.68 0.85 11.43
CA THR A 11 -12.25 0.93 11.16
C THR A 11 -11.91 2.22 10.41
N LEU A 12 -11.11 3.07 11.06
CA LEU A 12 -10.62 4.29 10.43
C LEU A 12 -9.58 3.97 9.36
N LEU A 13 -9.86 4.43 8.14
CA LEU A 13 -8.98 4.32 6.98
C LEU A 13 -8.69 5.71 6.41
N SER A 14 -7.49 5.89 5.88
CA SER A 14 -7.15 7.06 5.08
C SER A 14 -7.38 6.79 3.61
N VAL A 15 -7.88 7.79 2.87
CA VAL A 15 -8.00 7.72 1.41
C VAL A 15 -6.79 8.38 0.77
N ILE A 16 -6.16 7.69 -0.17
CA ILE A 16 -5.03 8.20 -0.95
C ILE A 16 -5.42 8.24 -2.42
N GLY A 17 -5.55 9.44 -2.96
CA GLY A 17 -5.71 9.69 -4.39
C GLY A 17 -4.35 9.93 -5.05
N ARG A 18 -4.14 9.34 -6.23
CA ARG A 18 -2.96 9.54 -7.07
C ARG A 18 -3.36 9.66 -8.53
N GLU A 19 -2.65 10.51 -9.26
CA GLU A 19 -2.80 10.65 -10.70
C GLU A 19 -1.82 9.70 -11.39
N GLU A 20 -2.36 8.80 -12.21
CA GLU A 20 -1.59 7.87 -13.01
C GLU A 20 -1.88 8.11 -14.49
N LYS A 21 -1.03 7.53 -15.36
CA LYS A 21 -1.23 7.61 -16.82
C LYS A 21 -2.61 7.11 -17.26
N SER A 22 -3.17 6.14 -16.52
CA SER A 22 -4.49 5.55 -16.77
C SER A 22 -5.65 6.30 -16.10
N GLY A 23 -5.38 7.39 -15.38
CA GLY A 23 -6.38 8.19 -14.67
C GLY A 23 -6.15 8.24 -13.16
N LYS A 24 -7.15 8.75 -12.42
CA LYS A 24 -7.08 8.85 -10.96
C LYS A 24 -7.32 7.50 -10.32
N ILE A 25 -6.42 7.09 -9.43
CA ILE A 25 -6.52 5.87 -8.64
C ILE A 25 -6.66 6.25 -7.16
N TYR A 26 -7.58 5.58 -6.48
CA TYR A 26 -7.81 5.73 -5.05
C TYR A 26 -7.47 4.44 -4.32
N ASN A 27 -6.82 4.57 -3.16
CA ASN A 27 -6.47 3.44 -2.30
C ASN A 27 -6.89 3.75 -0.86
N PHE A 28 -7.27 2.71 -0.12
CA PHE A 28 -7.43 2.80 1.33
C PHE A 28 -6.12 2.43 2.03
N ALA A 29 -5.77 3.23 3.04
CA ALA A 29 -4.57 3.05 3.84
C ALA A 29 -4.93 2.86 5.30
N HIS A 30 -4.47 1.74 5.86
CA HIS A 30 -4.61 1.41 7.27
C HIS A 30 -3.59 2.15 8.14
N LYS A 31 -3.75 2.05 9.46
CA LYS A 31 -2.84 2.64 10.45
C LYS A 31 -1.35 2.33 10.22
N ASN A 32 -1.01 1.13 9.73
CA ASN A 32 0.38 0.76 9.43
C ASN A 32 0.99 1.61 8.31
N PHE A 33 0.20 2.02 7.32
CA PHE A 33 0.66 2.95 6.30
C PHE A 33 1.04 4.31 6.90
N TYR A 34 0.24 4.79 7.85
CA TYR A 34 0.57 6.03 8.58
C TYR A 34 1.90 5.92 9.33
N VAL A 35 2.25 4.73 9.87
CA VAL A 35 3.55 4.51 10.52
C VAL A 35 4.71 4.74 9.55
N ILE A 36 4.62 4.29 8.29
CA ILE A 36 5.64 4.54 7.26
C ILE A 36 5.84 6.05 7.05
N THR A 37 4.75 6.82 7.04
CA THR A 37 4.82 8.29 6.88
C THR A 37 5.50 9.01 8.05
N ARG A 38 5.77 8.32 9.18
CA ARG A 38 6.53 8.89 10.30
C ARG A 38 8.02 9.01 10.00
N TYR A 39 8.55 8.21 9.07
CA TYR A 39 9.92 8.36 8.56
C TYR A 39 10.03 9.55 7.60
N ASN A 40 9.03 9.72 6.72
CA ASN A 40 8.94 10.85 5.80
C ASN A 40 7.46 11.18 5.56
N ARG A 41 7.05 12.44 5.80
CA ARG A 41 5.66 12.92 5.72
C ARG A 41 5.13 13.06 4.28
N SER A 42 5.50 12.16 3.38
CA SER A 42 5.03 12.09 2.00
C SER A 42 4.22 10.80 1.77
N ARG A 43 2.99 10.95 1.26
CA ARG A 43 2.12 9.81 0.92
C ARG A 43 2.67 8.99 -0.25
N LEU A 44 3.24 9.66 -1.25
CA LEU A 44 3.86 9.00 -2.40
C LEU A 44 5.12 8.24 -2.00
N TYR A 45 5.91 8.79 -1.07
CA TYR A 45 7.06 8.07 -0.49
C TYR A 45 6.61 6.78 0.21
N ALA A 46 5.59 6.87 1.07
CA ALA A 46 5.10 5.69 1.79
C ALA A 46 4.50 4.63 0.85
N LEU A 47 3.82 5.04 -0.22
CA LEU A 47 3.36 4.13 -1.27
C LEU A 47 4.53 3.46 -2.00
N ALA A 48 5.56 4.23 -2.36
CA ALA A 48 6.74 3.67 -3.02
C ALA A 48 7.45 2.63 -2.15
N VAL A 49 7.63 2.91 -0.86
CA VAL A 49 8.21 1.97 0.10
C VAL A 49 7.37 0.70 0.23
N TYR A 50 6.04 0.85 0.35
CA TYR A 50 5.12 -0.28 0.42
C TYR A 50 5.20 -1.17 -0.83
N PHE A 51 5.03 -0.58 -2.02
CA PHE A 51 5.04 -1.35 -3.27
C PHE A 51 6.40 -1.99 -3.55
N LEU A 52 7.50 -1.29 -3.27
CA LEU A 52 8.83 -1.87 -3.39
C LEU A 52 9.00 -3.11 -2.48
N GLY A 53 8.54 -3.02 -1.24
CA GLY A 53 8.59 -4.15 -0.29
C GLY A 53 7.82 -5.37 -0.79
N GLU A 54 6.62 -5.15 -1.33
CA GLU A 54 5.80 -6.22 -1.92
C GLU A 54 6.49 -6.85 -3.14
N GLU A 55 7.08 -6.06 -4.03
CA GLU A 55 7.80 -6.59 -5.21
C GLU A 55 9.06 -7.38 -4.80
N ILE A 56 9.80 -6.94 -3.79
CA ILE A 56 10.95 -7.69 -3.25
C ILE A 56 10.48 -9.03 -2.67
N LYS A 57 9.40 -9.04 -1.89
CA LYS A 57 8.82 -10.26 -1.31
C LYS A 57 8.36 -11.23 -2.41
N ASN A 58 7.70 -10.71 -3.44
CA ASN A 58 7.25 -11.49 -4.59
C ASN A 58 8.44 -12.09 -5.36
N ALA A 59 9.48 -11.30 -5.62
CA ALA A 59 10.70 -11.76 -6.28
C ALA A 59 11.39 -12.88 -5.47
N LYS A 60 11.54 -12.69 -4.16
CA LYS A 60 12.10 -13.71 -3.26
C LYS A 60 11.29 -15.01 -3.28
N THR A 61 9.97 -14.91 -3.13
CA THR A 61 9.06 -16.07 -3.16
C THR A 61 9.15 -16.83 -4.49
N LYS A 62 9.28 -16.11 -5.61
CA LYS A 62 9.43 -16.70 -6.94
C LYS A 62 10.77 -17.42 -7.12
N MET A 63 11.84 -16.92 -6.51
CA MET A 63 13.15 -17.59 -6.50
C MET A 63 13.11 -18.88 -5.69
N GLU A 64 12.45 -18.88 -4.53
CA GLU A 64 12.37 -20.05 -3.63
C GLU A 64 11.48 -21.18 -4.18
N ARG A 65 10.57 -20.87 -5.10
CA ARG A 65 9.68 -21.85 -5.76
C ARG A 65 10.28 -22.49 -7.02
N ARG A 66 11.47 -22.07 -7.44
CA ARG A 66 12.21 -22.64 -8.57
C ARG A 66 13.18 -23.70 -8.06
#